data_AF-A0A6P0V2R7-F1
#
_entry.id   AF-A0A6P0V2R7-F1
#
_cell.length_a   1.000
_cell.length_b   1.000
_cell.length_c   1.000
_cell.angle_alpha   90.00
_cell.angle_beta   90.00
_cell.angle_gamma   90.00
#
_symmetry.space_group_name_H-M   'P 1'
#
loop_
_entity.id
_entity.type
_entity.pdbx_description
1 polymer ?
#
loop_
_entity_poly.entity_id
_entity_poly.type
_entity_poly.pdbx_seq_one_letter_code
_entity_poly.pdbx_strand_id
1 'polypeptide(L)'
;MKPKLMVEPSYWLETGIKFQTVNGVKLFKFSDELQTRSDELLEFSKSRLLTPEEKAELDGISELAQIFTYANSVLAAESQWFLTTPENLLPKEQNNSVNIATHQNL
;
A
#
# COMPACT_ATOMS: atom_id res chain seq x y z
N MET A 1 7.32 -32.63 20.75
CA MET A 1 7.10 -31.36 20.00
C MET A 1 6.32 -31.71 18.75
N LYS A 2 5.11 -31.17 18.55
CA LYS A 2 4.44 -31.26 17.24
C LYS A 2 4.99 -30.12 16.37
N PRO A 3 5.38 -30.36 15.10
CA PRO A 3 5.78 -29.26 14.22
C PRO A 3 4.62 -28.28 14.11
N LYS A 4 4.91 -26.97 14.26
CA LYS A 4 3.96 -25.94 13.86
C LYS A 4 3.83 -26.06 12.36
N LEU A 5 2.66 -26.49 11.88
CA LEU A 5 2.29 -26.29 10.48
C LEU A 5 2.29 -24.78 10.28
N MET A 6 3.09 -24.27 9.36
CA MET A 6 3.16 -22.85 9.04
C MET A 6 3.06 -22.71 7.53
N VAL A 7 2.10 -21.91 7.08
CA VAL A 7 2.00 -21.54 5.67
C VAL A 7 2.76 -20.22 5.52
N GLU A 8 3.84 -20.24 4.75
CA GLU A 8 4.66 -19.06 4.52
C GLU A 8 3.88 -17.98 3.77
N PRO A 9 3.99 -16.68 4.14
CA PRO A 9 3.33 -15.58 3.44
C PRO A 9 3.61 -15.55 1.93
N SER A 10 4.78 -16.05 1.52
CA SER A 10 5.20 -16.12 0.12
C SER A 10 4.28 -16.98 -0.76
N TYR A 11 3.53 -17.92 -0.15
CA TYR A 11 2.58 -18.80 -0.85
C TYR A 11 1.53 -18.02 -1.65
N TRP A 12 1.13 -16.84 -1.17
CA TRP A 12 0.05 -16.05 -1.77
C TRP A 12 0.54 -14.97 -2.74
N LEU A 13 1.85 -14.83 -2.99
CA LEU A 13 2.36 -13.73 -3.81
C LEU A 13 1.80 -13.73 -5.24
N GLU A 14 1.51 -14.90 -5.80
CA GLU A 14 1.04 -15.04 -7.18
C GLU A 14 -0.46 -14.77 -7.33
N THR A 15 -1.29 -15.14 -6.35
CA THR A 15 -2.76 -15.21 -6.51
C THR A 15 -3.54 -14.47 -5.41
N GLY A 16 -2.95 -14.29 -4.24
CA GLY A 16 -3.59 -13.71 -3.07
C GLY A 16 -3.49 -12.19 -2.98
N ILE A 17 -2.80 -11.54 -3.91
CA ILE A 17 -2.50 -10.10 -3.86
C ILE A 17 -3.18 -9.37 -5.01
N LYS A 18 -3.80 -8.23 -4.68
CA LYS A 18 -4.29 -7.25 -5.66
C LYS A 18 -3.77 -5.86 -5.29
N PHE A 19 -3.89 -4.95 -6.23
CA PHE A 19 -3.63 -3.53 -5.99
C PHE A 19 -4.93 -2.74 -5.93
N GLN A 20 -4.95 -1.70 -5.11
CA GLN A 20 -6.01 -0.70 -5.07
C GLN A 20 -5.39 0.69 -5.06
N THR A 21 -5.92 1.59 -5.90
CA THR A 21 -5.51 2.99 -5.88
C THR A 21 -6.37 3.77 -4.88
N VAL A 22 -5.73 4.40 -3.91
CA VAL A 22 -6.36 5.28 -2.92
C VAL A 22 -5.61 6.61 -2.93
N ASN A 23 -6.30 7.72 -3.20
CA ASN A 23 -5.70 9.07 -3.30
C ASN A 23 -4.49 9.14 -4.25
N GLY A 24 -4.55 8.42 -5.37
CA GLY A 24 -3.45 8.36 -6.35
C GLY A 24 -2.31 7.42 -5.98
N VAL A 25 -2.33 6.79 -4.80
CA VAL A 25 -1.33 5.83 -4.34
C VAL A 25 -1.80 4.41 -4.60
N LYS A 26 -0.98 3.60 -5.28
CA LYS A 26 -1.27 2.19 -5.56
C LYS A 26 -0.80 1.33 -4.36
N LEU A 27 -1.75 0.83 -3.58
CA LEU A 27 -1.53 0.08 -2.35
C LEU A 27 -1.80 -1.42 -2.54
N PHE A 28 -1.15 -2.25 -1.75
CA PHE A 28 -1.39 -3.69 -1.68
C PHE A 28 -2.67 -3.99 -0.91
N LYS A 29 -3.44 -4.96 -1.39
CA LYS A 29 -4.57 -5.55 -0.67
C LYS A 29 -4.71 -7.03 -0.98
N PHE A 30 -5.52 -7.75 -0.21
CA PHE A 30 -5.87 -9.12 -0.56
C PHE A 30 -6.72 -9.19 -1.82
N SER A 31 -6.60 -10.32 -2.52
CA SER A 31 -7.60 -10.74 -3.50
C SER A 31 -8.93 -11.00 -2.79
N ASP A 32 -10.04 -10.91 -3.52
CA ASP A 32 -11.37 -11.09 -2.91
C ASP A 32 -11.53 -12.53 -2.38
N GLU A 33 -10.88 -13.51 -3.04
CA GLU A 33 -10.81 -14.90 -2.60
C GLU A 33 -10.02 -15.04 -1.29
N LEU A 34 -8.82 -14.46 -1.21
CA LEU A 34 -8.00 -14.54 0.00
C LEU A 34 -8.63 -13.77 1.17
N GLN A 35 -9.28 -12.64 0.89
CA GLN A 35 -10.04 -11.90 1.89
C GLN A 35 -11.20 -12.74 2.43
N THR A 36 -11.99 -13.35 1.56
CA THR A 36 -13.11 -14.23 1.96
C THR A 36 -12.61 -15.38 2.83
N ARG A 37 -11.51 -16.03 2.41
CA ARG A 37 -10.90 -17.12 3.17
C ARG A 37 -10.39 -16.66 4.55
N SER A 38 -9.77 -15.48 4.61
CA SER A 38 -9.33 -14.87 5.88
C SER A 38 -10.52 -14.64 6.82
N ASP A 39 -11.62 -14.11 6.31
CA ASP A 39 -12.82 -13.80 7.09
C ASP A 39 -13.49 -15.09 7.64
N GLU A 40 -13.56 -16.14 6.82
CA GLU A 40 -14.04 -17.47 7.24
C GLU A 40 -13.20 -18.06 8.38
N LEU A 41 -11.88 -18.05 8.21
CA LEU A 41 -10.93 -18.55 9.22
C LEU A 41 -11.01 -17.75 10.51
N LEU A 42 -11.17 -16.42 10.42
CA LEU A 42 -11.37 -15.56 11.58
C LEU A 42 -12.68 -15.88 12.30
N GLU A 43 -13.77 -16.13 11.58
CA GLU A 43 -15.06 -16.51 12.17
C GLU A 43 -14.95 -17.87 12.89
N PHE A 44 -14.35 -18.87 12.25
CA PHE A 44 -14.13 -20.17 12.88
C PHE A 44 -13.18 -20.09 14.09
N SER A 45 -12.20 -19.18 14.07
CA SER A 45 -11.30 -18.95 15.20
C SER A 45 -12.06 -18.54 16.47
N LYS A 46 -13.12 -17.72 16.34
CA LYS A 46 -13.95 -17.27 17.48
C LYS A 46 -14.66 -18.43 18.16
N SER A 47 -15.06 -19.42 17.37
CA SER A 47 -15.72 -20.65 17.87
C SER A 47 -14.74 -21.74 18.35
N ARG A 48 -13.42 -21.49 18.25
CA ARG A 48 -12.34 -22.47 18.54
C ARG A 48 -12.43 -23.76 17.71
N LEU A 49 -12.96 -23.69 16.50
CA LEU A 49 -13.17 -24.85 15.62
C LEU A 49 -12.08 -25.06 14.57
N LEU A 50 -11.00 -24.28 14.58
CA LEU A 50 -9.93 -24.43 13.59
C LEU A 50 -9.15 -25.73 13.78
N THR A 51 -8.97 -26.44 12.67
CA THR A 51 -7.97 -27.50 12.56
C THR A 51 -6.54 -26.91 12.66
N PRO A 52 -5.52 -27.73 12.98
CA PRO A 52 -4.12 -27.29 12.97
C PRO A 52 -3.69 -26.68 11.62
N GLU A 53 -4.21 -27.19 10.51
CA GLU A 53 -3.94 -26.72 9.17
C GLU A 53 -4.57 -25.35 8.92
N GLU A 54 -5.84 -25.16 9.30
CA GLU A 54 -6.51 -23.86 9.18
C GLU A 54 -5.91 -22.81 10.11
N LYS A 55 -5.43 -23.23 11.28
CA LYS A 55 -4.66 -22.36 12.19
C LYS A 55 -3.36 -21.90 11.53
N ALA A 56 -2.66 -22.80 10.84
CA ALA A 56 -1.43 -22.49 10.10
C ALA A 56 -1.67 -21.53 8.95
N GLU A 57 -2.77 -21.74 8.22
CA GLU A 57 -3.22 -20.89 7.12
C GLU A 57 -3.54 -19.48 7.63
N LEU A 58 -4.35 -19.37 8.69
CA LEU A 58 -4.70 -18.08 9.30
C LEU A 58 -3.47 -17.33 9.83
N ASP A 59 -2.50 -18.03 10.41
CA ASP A 59 -1.25 -17.43 10.89
C ASP A 59 -0.45 -16.84 9.71
N GLY A 60 -0.32 -17.57 8.59
CA GLY A 60 0.36 -17.08 7.39
C GLY A 60 -0.34 -15.88 6.74
N ILE A 61 -1.67 -15.91 6.65
CA ILE A 61 -2.48 -14.78 6.13
C ILE A 61 -2.31 -13.55 7.04
N SER A 62 -2.26 -13.76 8.36
CA SER A 62 -2.07 -12.68 9.33
C SER A 62 -0.69 -12.03 9.20
N GLU A 63 0.36 -12.81 8.97
CA GLU A 63 1.70 -12.29 8.68
C GLU A 63 1.73 -11.50 7.36
N LEU A 64 1.07 -11.99 6.31
CA LEU A 64 0.94 -11.26 5.06
C LEU A 64 0.22 -9.91 5.23
N ALA A 65 -0.84 -9.86 6.06
CA ALA A 65 -1.53 -8.62 6.39
C ALA A 65 -0.61 -7.59 7.07
N GLN A 66 0.28 -8.05 7.96
CA GLN A 66 1.27 -7.19 8.63
C GLN A 66 2.28 -6.63 7.62
N ILE A 67 2.77 -7.47 6.70
CA ILE A 67 3.66 -7.03 5.61
C ILE A 67 2.98 -5.95 4.77
N PHE A 68 1.71 -6.12 4.41
CA PHE A 68 0.97 -5.12 3.65
C PHE A 68 0.77 -3.83 4.44
N THR A 69 0.46 -3.93 5.73
CA THR A 69 0.30 -2.76 6.59
C THR A 69 1.58 -1.92 6.61
N TYR A 70 2.74 -2.56 6.78
CA TYR A 70 4.03 -1.89 6.72
C TYR A 70 4.31 -1.29 5.35
N ALA A 71 4.22 -2.09 4.28
CA ALA A 71 4.51 -1.64 2.91
C ALA A 71 3.60 -0.48 2.48
N ASN A 72 2.30 -0.57 2.76
CA ASN A 72 1.34 0.47 2.45
C ASN A 72 1.60 1.75 3.25
N SER A 73 2.06 1.65 4.50
CA SER A 73 2.42 2.82 5.31
C SER A 73 3.62 3.56 4.72
N VAL A 74 4.63 2.83 4.27
CA VAL A 74 5.80 3.41 3.58
C VAL A 74 5.39 4.09 2.28
N LEU A 75 4.60 3.41 1.43
CA LEU A 75 4.10 3.98 0.16
C LEU A 75 3.24 5.23 0.37
N ALA A 76 2.39 5.23 1.40
CA ALA A 76 1.57 6.37 1.75
C ALA A 76 2.43 7.56 2.22
N ALA A 77 3.44 7.33 3.05
CA ALA A 77 4.35 8.36 3.53
C ALA A 77 5.14 9.00 2.39
N GLU A 78 5.71 8.18 1.49
CA GLU A 78 6.41 8.69 0.30
C GLU A 78 5.50 9.54 -0.57
N SER A 79 4.27 9.07 -0.83
CA SER A 79 3.29 9.80 -1.65
C SER A 79 2.85 11.12 -1.01
N GLN A 80 2.69 11.15 0.31
CA GLN A 80 2.41 12.39 1.04
C GLN A 80 3.58 13.36 0.95
N TRP A 81 4.83 12.88 1.05
CA TRP A 81 6.00 13.73 0.86
C TRP A 81 6.03 14.38 -0.52
N PHE A 82 5.71 13.65 -1.60
CA PHE A 82 5.63 14.20 -2.97
C PHE A 82 4.57 15.30 -3.15
N LEU A 83 3.47 15.28 -2.40
CA LEU A 83 2.43 16.31 -2.46
C LEU A 83 2.82 17.60 -1.70
N THR A 84 3.82 17.52 -0.81
CA THR A 84 4.24 18.63 0.07
C THR A 84 5.56 19.29 -0.34
N THR A 85 6.18 18.86 -1.45
CA THR A 85 7.45 19.43 -1.92
C THR A 85 7.28 20.91 -2.30
N PRO A 86 8.14 21.84 -1.83
CA PRO A 86 8.00 23.29 -2.05
C PRO A 86 7.99 23.73 -3.51
N GLU A 87 8.42 22.87 -4.44
CA GLU A 87 8.46 23.15 -5.88
C GLU A 87 7.06 23.39 -6.47
N ASN A 88 6.00 22.82 -5.88
CA ASN A 88 4.60 23.11 -6.26
C ASN A 88 4.03 24.38 -5.60
N LEU A 89 4.79 25.03 -4.70
CA LEU A 89 4.39 26.26 -4.01
C LEU A 89 5.18 27.49 -4.46
N LEU A 90 6.12 27.34 -5.41
CA LEU A 90 6.80 28.51 -5.97
C LEU A 90 5.76 29.37 -6.70
N PRO A 91 5.58 30.66 -6.35
CA PRO A 91 4.80 31.56 -7.18
C PRO A 91 5.38 31.47 -8.58
N LYS A 92 4.54 31.17 -9.59
CA LYS A 92 4.94 31.37 -10.99
C LYS A 92 5.43 32.81 -11.06
N GLU A 93 6.74 33.01 -11.22
CA GLU A 93 7.29 34.35 -11.42
C GLU A 93 6.49 34.97 -12.55
N GLN A 94 5.70 36.00 -12.23
CA GLN A 94 5.12 36.86 -13.24
C GLN A 94 6.30 37.58 -13.88
N ASN A 95 6.76 37.01 -14.98
CA ASN A 95 7.65 37.59 -15.95
C ASN A 95 7.01 38.87 -16.52
N ASN A 96 7.09 39.96 -15.76
CA ASN A 96 6.83 41.30 -16.22
C ASN A 96 8.13 42.12 -16.11
N SER A 97 9.17 41.69 -16.83
CA SER A 97 10.27 42.60 -17.17
C SER A 97 9.87 43.36 -18.42
N VAL A 98 9.32 44.53 -18.13
CA VAL A 98 9.12 45.70 -18.98
C VAL A 98 10.16 45.81 -20.09
N ASN A 99 9.67 45.87 -21.33
CA ASN A 99 10.43 46.24 -22.51
C ASN A 99 10.98 47.66 -22.31
N ILE A 100 12.29 47.86 -22.38
CA ILE A 100 12.85 49.18 -22.67
C ILE A 100 13.37 49.13 -24.09
N ALA A 101 12.57 49.66 -25.01
CA ALA A 101 13.01 50.03 -26.34
C ALA A 101 13.99 51.19 -26.21
N THR A 102 15.28 50.95 -26.42
CA THR A 102 16.21 52.05 -26.71
C THR A 102 16.21 52.25 -28.21
N HIS A 103 15.51 53.30 -28.63
CA HIS A 103 15.57 53.87 -29.97
C HIS A 103 17.04 54.18 -30.33
N GLN A 104 17.48 53.66 -31.47
CA GLN A 104 18.61 54.23 -32.21
C GLN A 104 18.24 55.64 -32.66
N ASN A 105 19.15 56.61 -32.49
CA ASN A 105 19.21 57.78 -33.38
C ASN A 105 20.59 58.45 -33.35
N LEU A 106 21.13 58.57 -34.58
CA LEU A 106 22.22 59.37 -35.16
C LEU A 106 23.61 59.34 -34.52
#